data_AF-A0A7R9EFF6-F1
#
_entry.id   AF-A0A7R9EFF6-F1
#
_cell.length_a   1.000
_cell.length_b   1.000
_cell.length_c   1.000
_cell.angle_alpha   90.00
_cell.angle_beta   90.00
_cell.angle_gamma   90.00
#
_symmetry.space_group_name_H-M   'P 1'
#
loop_
_entity.id
_entity.type
_entity.pdbx_description
1 polymer ?
#
loop_
_entity_poly.entity_id
_entity_poly.type
_entity_poly.pdbx_seq_one_letter_code
_entity_poly.pdbx_strand_id
1 'polypeptide(L)'
;MGRGLDIRTLGQYGVIMKHVTEEHERFVMLTHDSSNVLENLTVTPGYTQVIFAHGEIFLMRSRLQKDKFHSAVQQIGPKSSTPSFLYEFRLLAEDGVRSVSFCNLVYGDSQDIQTLNNAGNCVRLDYDVIRRFMYANTLPYKLRIDRIASVDSGPLIQID
;
A
#
# COMPACT_ATOMS: atom_id res chain seq x y z
N MET A 1 17.79 -15.06 11.46
CA MET A 1 18.26 -14.19 12.57
C MET A 1 17.36 -12.98 12.65
N GLY A 2 16.51 -12.88 13.68
CA GLY A 2 15.60 -11.75 13.86
C GLY A 2 16.36 -10.50 14.27
N ARG A 3 16.25 -9.41 13.49
CA ARG A 3 16.72 -8.10 13.95
C ARG A 3 15.79 -7.65 15.06
N GLY A 4 16.30 -7.59 16.29
CA GLY A 4 15.58 -6.96 17.40
C GLY A 4 15.30 -5.50 17.04
N LEU A 5 14.04 -5.09 17.15
CA LEU A 5 13.61 -3.71 16.97
C LEU A 5 14.32 -2.82 18.02
N ASP A 6 14.94 -1.73 17.59
CA ASP A 6 15.61 -0.77 18.48
C ASP A 6 14.56 -0.08 19.38
N ILE A 7 14.84 0.06 20.67
CA ILE A 7 13.99 0.78 21.64
C ILE A 7 13.66 2.20 21.17
N ARG A 8 14.56 2.87 20.45
CA ARG A 8 14.30 4.20 19.88
C ARG A 8 13.23 4.17 18.80
N THR A 9 13.27 3.15 17.93
CA THR A 9 12.26 2.95 16.89
C THR A 9 10.90 2.53 17.46
N LEU A 10 10.89 1.71 18.53
CA LEU A 10 9.66 1.35 19.25
C LEU A 10 9.02 2.57 19.93
N GLY A 11 9.84 3.46 20.51
CA GLY A 11 9.36 4.72 21.09
C GLY A 11 8.73 5.65 20.05
N GLN A 12 9.36 5.84 18.90
CA GLN A 12 8.80 6.64 17.80
C GLN A 12 7.54 6.01 17.21
N TYR A 13 7.53 4.68 17.01
CA TYR A 13 6.36 3.96 16.55
C TYR A 13 5.16 4.18 17.46
N GLY A 14 5.34 4.01 18.77
CA GLY A 14 4.27 4.19 19.76
C GLY A 14 3.74 5.62 19.79
N VAL A 15 4.61 6.62 19.67
CA VAL A 15 4.22 8.04 19.62
C VAL A 15 3.43 8.35 18.34
N ILE A 16 3.90 7.92 17.17
CA ILE A 16 3.21 8.15 15.89
C ILE A 16 1.87 7.41 15.89
N MET A 17 1.85 6.14 16.32
CA MET A 17 0.65 5.34 16.40
C MET A 17 -0.39 6.05 17.26
N LYS A 18 -0.02 6.42 18.49
CA LYS A 18 -0.92 7.14 19.41
C LYS A 18 -1.45 8.42 18.79
N HIS A 19 -0.56 9.30 18.29
CA HIS A 19 -0.94 10.58 17.71
C HIS A 19 -1.91 10.42 16.53
N VAL A 20 -1.59 9.54 15.57
CA VAL A 20 -2.43 9.39 14.37
C VAL A 20 -3.75 8.68 14.72
N THR A 21 -3.76 7.73 15.68
CA THR A 21 -5.02 7.12 16.13
C THR A 21 -5.92 8.10 16.88
N GLU A 22 -5.36 9.03 17.66
CA GLU A 22 -6.14 10.00 18.45
C GLU A 22 -6.62 11.19 17.59
N GLU A 23 -5.76 11.71 16.72
CA GLU A 23 -6.04 12.95 15.97
C GLU A 23 -6.57 12.69 14.55
N HIS A 24 -6.32 11.51 14.01
CA HIS A 24 -6.52 11.17 12.59
C HIS A 24 -7.16 9.80 12.36
N GLU A 25 -7.94 9.29 13.33
CA GLU A 25 -8.52 7.93 13.36
C GLU A 25 -9.13 7.49 12.02
N ARG A 26 -9.89 8.37 11.35
CA ARG A 26 -10.54 8.10 10.06
C ARG A 26 -9.60 7.73 8.92
N PHE A 27 -8.30 7.98 9.06
CA PHE A 27 -7.27 7.67 8.07
C PHE A 27 -6.41 6.49 8.50
N VAL A 28 -6.75 5.79 9.59
CA VAL A 28 -5.94 4.73 10.17
C VAL A 28 -6.51 3.35 9.83
N MET A 29 -5.63 2.43 9.45
CA MET A 29 -5.89 1.01 9.35
C MET A 29 -4.98 0.25 10.31
N LEU A 30 -5.56 -0.58 11.18
CA LEU A 30 -4.82 -1.37 12.20
C LEU A 30 -4.66 -2.85 11.82
N THR A 31 -4.74 -3.16 10.53
CA THR A 31 -4.69 -4.52 9.98
C THR A 31 -3.88 -4.54 8.70
N HIS A 32 -3.25 -5.68 8.43
CA HIS A 32 -2.57 -5.97 7.17
C HIS A 32 -3.50 -6.35 6.01
N ASP A 33 -4.80 -6.56 6.24
CA ASP A 33 -5.81 -6.88 5.23
C ASP A 33 -7.10 -6.12 5.54
N SER A 34 -7.66 -5.42 4.56
CA SER A 34 -8.90 -4.67 4.71
C SER A 34 -9.66 -4.48 3.40
N SER A 35 -10.96 -4.20 3.54
CA SER A 35 -11.81 -3.68 2.46
C SER A 35 -12.15 -2.22 2.77
N ASN A 36 -11.94 -1.32 1.82
CA ASN A 36 -12.15 0.12 1.98
C ASN A 36 -12.86 0.69 0.75
N VAL A 37 -13.25 1.96 0.84
CA VAL A 37 -13.90 2.70 -0.24
C VAL A 37 -13.22 4.05 -0.39
N LEU A 38 -12.85 4.42 -1.63
CA LEU A 38 -12.48 5.79 -1.96
C LEU A 38 -13.72 6.54 -2.44
N GLU A 39 -14.22 7.47 -1.63
CA GLU A 39 -15.41 8.26 -1.97
C GLU A 39 -15.02 9.53 -2.72
N ASN A 40 -15.74 9.87 -3.79
CA ASN A 40 -15.56 11.11 -4.54
C ASN A 40 -14.24 11.21 -5.32
N LEU A 41 -13.82 10.10 -5.93
CA LEU A 41 -12.50 9.94 -6.58
C LEU A 41 -12.18 10.99 -7.65
N THR A 42 -13.20 11.52 -8.32
CA THR A 42 -13.07 12.51 -9.40
C THR A 42 -12.87 13.95 -8.90
N VAL A 43 -13.25 14.25 -7.65
CA VAL A 43 -13.19 15.60 -7.10
C VAL A 43 -12.18 15.72 -5.96
N THR A 44 -11.85 14.62 -5.29
CA THR A 44 -10.86 14.59 -4.21
C THR A 44 -9.44 14.60 -4.78
N PRO A 45 -8.57 15.56 -4.40
CA PRO A 45 -7.22 15.71 -4.96
C PRO A 45 -6.30 14.52 -4.63
N GLY A 46 -6.61 13.77 -3.57
CA GLY A 46 -5.95 12.54 -3.20
C GLY A 46 -6.42 12.02 -1.84
N TYR A 47 -6.11 10.76 -1.60
CA TYR A 47 -6.40 10.04 -0.36
C TYR A 47 -5.09 9.64 0.26
N THR A 48 -5.04 9.72 1.58
CA THR A 48 -3.92 9.24 2.38
C THR A 48 -4.46 8.34 3.47
N GLN A 49 -3.84 7.18 3.64
CA GLN A 49 -4.17 6.23 4.70
C GLN A 49 -2.87 5.80 5.39
N VAL A 50 -2.88 5.83 6.72
CA VAL A 50 -1.80 5.32 7.57
C VAL A 50 -2.17 3.91 8.00
N ILE A 51 -1.26 2.97 7.79
CA ILE A 51 -1.52 1.55 8.03
C ILE A 51 -0.47 1.04 9.03
N PHE A 52 -0.94 0.47 10.13
CA PHE A 52 -0.12 -0.20 11.13
C PHE A 52 -0.27 -1.70 10.93
N ALA A 53 0.78 -2.35 10.45
CA ALA A 53 0.79 -3.77 10.16
C ALA A 53 2.19 -4.36 10.37
N HIS A 54 2.30 -5.61 10.79
CA HIS A 54 3.59 -6.30 10.95
C HIS A 54 4.60 -5.60 11.89
N GLY A 55 4.15 -4.71 12.78
CA GLY A 55 5.03 -3.90 13.63
C GLY A 55 5.69 -2.72 12.91
N GLU A 56 5.22 -2.39 11.71
CA GLU A 56 5.73 -1.32 10.85
C GLU A 56 4.62 -0.30 10.55
N ILE A 57 5.02 0.88 10.10
CA ILE A 57 4.11 1.96 9.67
C ILE A 57 4.19 2.07 8.16
N PHE A 58 3.03 2.07 7.50
CA PHE A 58 2.92 2.29 6.07
C PHE A 58 2.05 3.50 5.77
N LEU A 59 2.38 4.19 4.67
CA LEU A 59 1.61 5.29 4.13
C LEU A 59 1.14 4.91 2.73
N MET A 60 -0.16 4.75 2.57
CA MET A 60 -0.78 4.61 1.26
C MET A 60 -1.25 5.97 0.77
N ARG A 61 -0.99 6.27 -0.50
CA ARG A 61 -1.59 7.43 -1.16
C ARG A 61 -2.20 7.02 -2.49
N SER A 62 -3.41 7.51 -2.72
CA SER A 62 -4.15 7.28 -3.96
C SER A 62 -4.62 8.61 -4.54
N ARG A 63 -4.61 8.76 -5.86
CA ARG A 63 -5.17 9.94 -6.53
C ARG A 63 -5.49 9.67 -7.99
N LEU A 64 -6.43 10.43 -8.53
CA LEU A 64 -6.64 10.55 -9.96
C LEU A 64 -5.82 11.74 -10.49
N GLN A 65 -4.93 11.50 -11.46
CA GLN A 65 -4.09 12.54 -12.06
C GLN A 65 -3.97 12.29 -13.56
N LYS A 66 -4.32 13.29 -14.39
CA LYS A 66 -4.25 13.21 -15.86
C LYS A 66 -4.91 11.92 -16.41
N ASP A 67 -6.16 11.70 -16.01
CA ASP A 67 -6.97 10.51 -16.36
C ASP A 67 -6.37 9.16 -15.99
N LYS A 68 -5.42 9.13 -15.05
CA LYS A 68 -4.84 7.91 -14.52
C LYS A 68 -5.00 7.86 -13.00
N PHE A 69 -5.53 6.76 -12.51
CA PHE A 69 -5.52 6.45 -11.09
C PHE A 69 -4.15 5.93 -10.71
N HIS A 70 -3.59 6.49 -9.64
CA HIS A 70 -2.35 6.07 -9.03
C HIS A 70 -2.62 5.64 -7.60
N SER A 71 -2.03 4.53 -7.17
CA SER A 71 -2.01 4.12 -5.76
C SER A 71 -0.71 3.42 -5.41
N ALA A 72 -0.02 3.93 -4.38
CA ALA A 72 1.25 3.39 -3.90
C ALA A 72 1.26 3.29 -2.37
N VAL A 73 1.99 2.31 -1.86
CA VAL A 73 2.24 2.11 -0.42
C VAL A 73 3.73 2.27 -0.14
N GLN A 74 4.06 3.07 0.86
CA GLN A 74 5.43 3.28 1.32
C GLN A 74 5.58 2.84 2.77
N GLN A 75 6.74 2.28 3.13
CA GLN A 75 7.11 2.05 4.52
C GLN A 75 7.73 3.34 5.10
N ILE A 76 7.24 3.78 6.26
CA ILE A 76 7.76 4.95 6.98
C ILE A 76 8.74 4.47 8.04
N GLY A 77 9.94 5.04 8.05
CA GLY A 77 10.95 4.70 9.05
C GLY A 77 12.35 4.48 8.47
N PRO A 78 13.25 3.84 9.23
CA PRO A 78 14.65 3.70 8.83
C PRO A 78 14.78 2.98 7.49
N LYS A 79 15.65 3.48 6.62
CA LYS A 79 15.93 2.89 5.31
C LYS A 79 16.28 1.40 5.46
N SER A 80 15.44 0.53 4.92
CA SER A 80 15.87 -0.80 4.53
C SER A 80 16.44 -0.72 3.12
N SER A 81 17.61 -1.32 2.90
CA SER A 81 18.24 -1.39 1.57
C SER A 81 17.52 -2.34 0.62
N THR A 82 16.55 -3.11 1.12
CA THR A 82 15.82 -4.14 0.39
C THR A 82 14.33 -4.06 0.73
N PRO A 83 13.43 -4.05 -0.28
CA PRO A 83 12.01 -4.13 -0.02
C PRO A 83 11.73 -5.40 0.77
N SER A 84 11.09 -5.24 1.93
CA SER A 84 10.77 -6.34 2.84
C SER A 84 9.29 -6.75 2.76
N PHE A 85 8.49 -5.97 2.03
CA PHE A 85 7.05 -6.12 1.95
C PHE A 85 6.54 -5.92 0.52
N LEU A 86 5.43 -6.57 0.24
CA LEU A 86 4.60 -6.33 -0.93
C LEU A 86 3.22 -5.87 -0.48
N TYR A 87 2.50 -5.20 -1.36
CA TYR A 87 1.09 -4.93 -1.17
C TYR A 87 0.29 -5.44 -2.36
N GLU A 88 -0.88 -6.01 -2.07
CA GLU A 88 -1.90 -6.37 -3.04
C GLU A 88 -3.03 -5.34 -2.99
N PHE A 89 -3.30 -4.69 -4.11
CA PHE A 89 -4.44 -3.80 -4.29
C PHE A 89 -5.42 -4.42 -5.27
N ARG A 90 -6.64 -4.70 -4.81
CA ARG A 90 -7.65 -5.43 -5.58
C ARG A 90 -8.92 -4.62 -5.73
N LEU A 91 -9.43 -4.56 -6.96
CA LEU A 91 -10.74 -4.02 -7.29
C LEU A 91 -11.69 -5.17 -7.63
N LEU A 92 -12.93 -5.06 -7.18
CA LEU A 92 -14.01 -6.00 -7.49
C LEU A 92 -15.19 -5.19 -8.03
N ALA A 93 -15.72 -5.59 -9.19
CA ALA A 93 -16.89 -4.96 -9.75
C ALA A 93 -18.14 -5.33 -8.95
N GLU A 94 -19.19 -4.52 -9.07
CA GLU A 94 -20.46 -4.73 -8.39
C GLU A 94 -21.09 -6.10 -8.69
N ASP A 95 -20.87 -6.63 -9.89
CA ASP A 95 -21.34 -7.97 -10.29
C ASP A 95 -20.64 -9.12 -9.54
N GLY A 96 -19.58 -8.83 -8.77
CA GLY A 96 -18.81 -9.82 -8.02
C GLY A 96 -17.99 -10.78 -8.87
N VAL A 97 -18.05 -10.68 -10.21
CA VAL A 97 -17.37 -11.57 -11.15
C VAL A 97 -16.08 -10.95 -11.64
N ARG A 98 -16.14 -9.69 -12.09
CA ARG A 98 -14.97 -9.00 -12.64
C ARG A 98 -14.10 -8.48 -11.51
N SER A 99 -12.84 -8.87 -11.49
CA SER A 99 -11.86 -8.31 -10.57
C SER A 99 -10.53 -8.07 -11.24
N VAL A 100 -9.76 -7.13 -10.70
CA VAL A 100 -8.37 -6.91 -11.07
C VAL A 100 -7.55 -6.78 -9.79
N SER A 101 -6.38 -7.39 -9.76
CA SER A 101 -5.46 -7.33 -8.63
C SER A 101 -4.07 -6.90 -9.11
N PHE A 102 -3.42 -6.08 -8.30
CA PHE A 102 -2.07 -5.58 -8.52
C PHE A 102 -1.22 -5.91 -7.31
N CYS A 103 -0.10 -6.55 -7.55
CA CYS A 103 0.90 -6.80 -6.53
C CYS A 103 2.12 -5.93 -6.83
N ASN A 104 2.55 -5.13 -5.87
CA ASN A 104 3.70 -4.24 -6.00
C ASN A 104 4.55 -4.28 -4.73
N LEU A 105 5.83 -3.93 -4.89
CA LEU A 105 6.73 -3.76 -3.75
C LEU A 105 6.33 -2.54 -2.92
N VAL A 106 6.48 -2.66 -1.61
CA VAL A 106 6.44 -1.51 -0.71
C VAL A 106 7.83 -0.88 -0.70
N TYR A 107 7.91 0.39 -1.11
CA TYR A 107 9.15 1.15 -1.13
C TYR A 107 9.33 1.95 0.16
N GLY A 108 10.57 2.24 0.54
CA GLY A 108 10.85 3.13 1.67
C GLY A 108 10.47 4.59 1.37
N ASP A 109 10.25 5.38 2.42
CA ASP A 109 9.94 6.82 2.36
C ASP A 109 11.02 7.69 1.67
N SER A 110 12.24 7.18 1.54
CA SER A 110 13.33 7.86 0.83
C SER A 110 13.10 8.03 -0.68
N GLN A 111 12.20 7.23 -1.26
CA GLN A 111 11.77 7.40 -2.64
C GLN A 111 10.53 8.28 -2.68
N ASP A 112 10.59 9.36 -3.45
CA ASP A 112 9.42 10.23 -3.61
C ASP A 112 8.30 9.52 -4.38
N ILE A 113 7.05 9.70 -3.95
CA ILE A 113 5.90 9.02 -4.54
C ILE A 113 5.61 9.45 -5.99
N GLN A 114 5.94 10.70 -6.36
CA GLN A 114 5.83 11.12 -7.75
C GLN A 114 6.82 10.33 -8.61
N THR A 115 8.01 10.04 -8.08
CA THR A 115 9.00 9.19 -8.74
C THR A 115 8.47 7.76 -8.95
N LEU A 116 7.85 7.15 -7.93
CA LEU A 116 7.20 5.84 -8.05
C LEU A 116 6.10 5.84 -9.12
N ASN A 117 5.24 6.88 -9.10
CA ASN A 117 4.16 7.04 -10.07
C ASN A 117 4.66 7.17 -11.51
N ASN A 118 5.74 7.93 -11.71
CA ASN A 118 6.33 8.16 -13.03
C ASN A 118 7.01 6.90 -13.56
N ALA A 119 7.69 6.15 -12.70
CA ALA A 119 8.34 4.88 -13.05
C ALA A 119 7.33 3.74 -13.30
N GLY A 120 6.07 3.89 -12.88
CA GLY A 120 5.06 2.83 -12.97
C GLY A 120 5.20 1.77 -11.88
N ASN A 121 5.97 2.04 -10.82
CA ASN A 121 6.17 1.14 -9.68
C ASN A 121 5.05 1.31 -8.65
N CYS A 122 3.81 1.34 -9.12
CA CYS A 122 2.60 1.54 -8.32
C CYS A 122 1.40 0.97 -9.08
N VAL A 123 0.23 0.93 -8.45
CA VAL A 123 -1.02 0.75 -9.19
C VAL A 123 -1.18 1.94 -10.10
N ARG A 124 -1.29 1.71 -11.40
CA ARG A 124 -1.52 2.75 -12.40
C ARG A 124 -2.53 2.26 -13.43
N LEU A 125 -3.71 2.87 -13.43
CA LEU A 125 -4.82 2.47 -14.30
C LEU A 125 -5.41 3.67 -15.00
N ASP A 126 -5.79 3.51 -16.27
CA ASP A 126 -6.60 4.53 -16.95
C ASP A 126 -7.96 4.68 -16.27
N TYR A 127 -8.47 5.90 -16.21
CA TYR A 127 -9.78 6.19 -15.61
C TYR A 127 -10.89 5.35 -16.25
N ASP A 128 -10.78 5.10 -17.56
CA ASP A 128 -11.71 4.24 -18.30
C ASP A 128 -11.74 2.78 -17.85
N VAL A 129 -10.66 2.30 -17.23
CA VAL A 129 -10.59 0.99 -16.59
C VAL A 129 -11.20 1.07 -15.20
N ILE A 130 -10.79 2.05 -14.37
CA ILE A 130 -11.26 2.12 -12.98
C ILE A 130 -12.77 2.37 -12.89
N ARG A 131 -13.34 3.16 -13.82
CA ARG A 131 -14.79 3.47 -13.84
C ARG A 131 -15.66 2.22 -13.96
N ARG A 132 -15.12 1.11 -14.50
CA ARG A 132 -15.83 -0.18 -14.62
C ARG A 132 -15.97 -0.90 -13.28
N PHE A 133 -15.21 -0.46 -12.27
CA PHE A 133 -15.21 -0.96 -10.90
C PHE A 133 -15.79 0.06 -9.90
N MET A 134 -16.23 1.24 -10.38
CA MET A 134 -16.83 2.28 -9.55
C MET A 134 -18.34 2.09 -9.46
N TYR A 135 -18.90 2.47 -8.32
CA TYR A 135 -20.34 2.58 -8.09
C TYR A 135 -20.65 3.92 -7.42
N ALA A 136 -21.56 4.71 -7.98
CA ALA A 136 -21.97 6.01 -7.43
C ALA A 136 -20.79 6.95 -7.03
N ASN A 137 -19.78 7.08 -7.90
CA ASN A 137 -18.54 7.86 -7.67
C ASN A 137 -17.65 7.37 -6.50
N THR A 138 -17.87 6.14 -6.06
CA THR A 138 -17.03 5.44 -5.08
C THR A 138 -16.22 4.35 -5.76
N LEU A 139 -15.01 4.08 -5.26
CA LEU A 139 -14.16 2.98 -5.70
C LEU A 139 -13.87 2.04 -4.52
N PRO A 140 -14.64 0.95 -4.37
CA PRO A 140 -14.34 -0.09 -3.41
C PRO A 140 -13.03 -0.80 -3.78
N TYR A 141 -12.19 -1.08 -2.79
CA TYR A 141 -10.95 -1.82 -2.97
C TYR A 141 -10.64 -2.70 -1.77
N LYS A 142 -9.85 -3.74 -2.00
CA LYS A 142 -9.17 -4.49 -0.94
C LYS A 142 -7.68 -4.18 -0.97
N LEU A 143 -7.09 -4.06 0.21
CA LEU A 143 -5.67 -3.86 0.38
C LEU A 143 -5.14 -4.93 1.32
N ARG A 144 -4.09 -5.64 0.89
CA ARG A 144 -3.31 -6.53 1.75
C ARG A 144 -1.83 -6.14 1.72
N ILE A 145 -1.14 -6.24 2.84
CA ILE A 145 0.32 -6.03 2.96
C ILE A 145 0.93 -7.28 3.55
N ASP A 146 1.91 -7.87 2.86
CA ASP A 146 2.58 -9.09 3.28
C ASP A 146 4.09 -8.92 3.31
N ARG A 147 4.75 -9.69 4.17
CA ARG A 147 6.21 -9.82 4.14
C ARG A 147 6.62 -10.60 2.91
N ILE A 148 7.69 -10.16 2.24
CA ILE A 148 8.30 -10.95 1.17
C ILE A 148 9.04 -12.10 1.85
N ALA A 149 8.65 -13.34 1.54
CA ALA A 149 9.40 -14.50 1.98
C ALA A 149 10.82 -14.40 1.43
N SER A 150 11.83 -14.52 2.29
CA SER A 150 13.19 -14.72 1.82
C SER A 150 13.20 -15.99 0.98
N VAL A 151 13.57 -15.87 -0.29
CA VAL A 151 13.95 -17.05 -1.08
C VAL A 151 15.21 -17.57 -0.41
N ASP A 152 15.07 -18.57 0.46
CA ASP A 152 16.18 -19.43 0.77
C ASP A 152 16.61 -20.00 -0.57
N SER A 153 17.79 -19.59 -1.05
CA SER A 153 18.45 -20.18 -2.21
C SER A 153 18.70 -21.65 -1.91
N GLY A 154 17.68 -22.48 -2.14
CA GLY A 154 17.81 -23.93 -2.22
C GLY A 154 18.83 -24.26 -3.31
N PRO A 155 19.61 -25.34 -3.15
CA PRO A 155 20.69 -25.64 -4.07
C PRO A 155 20.14 -25.78 -5.48
N LEU A 156 20.80 -25.09 -6.42
CA LEU A 156 20.63 -25.31 -7.85
C LEU A 156 20.81 -26.81 -8.09
N ILE A 157 19.74 -27.49 -8.48
CA ILE A 157 19.83 -28.85 -9.01
C ILE A 157 20.66 -28.72 -10.29
N GLN A 158 21.94 -29.09 -10.23
CA GLN A 158 22.70 -29.42 -11.42
C GLN A 158 22.04 -30.65 -12.01
N ILE A 159 21.51 -30.49 -13.22
CA ILE A 159 21.11 -31.61 -14.06
C ILE A 159 22.37 -31.96 -14.85
N ASP A 160 22.90 -33.15 -14.58
CA ASP A 160 23.96 -33.79 -15.38
C ASP A 160 23.45 -34.16 -16.79
#